data_AF-A0A967KDD0-F1
#
_entry.id   AF-A0A967KDD0-F1
#
_cell.length_a   1.000
_cell.length_b   1.000
_cell.length_c   1.000
_cell.angle_alpha   90.00
_cell.angle_beta   90.00
_cell.angle_gamma   90.00
#
_symmetry.space_group_name_H-M   'P 1'
#
loop_
_entity.id
_entity.type
_entity.pdbx_description
1 polymer ?
#
loop_
_entity_poly.entity_id
_entity_poly.type
_entity_poly.pdbx_seq_one_letter_code
_entity_poly.pdbx_strand_id
1 'polypeptide(L)' 'ALQYADSGENPILLRVDTKAGHGHGKPTSKRIEEYADIYAFLFKVLNIEPVYPEGIAVGLSNGTK' A
#
# COMPACT_ATOMS: atom_id res chain seq x y z
N ALA A 1 16.70 -4.25 -16.39
CA ALA A 1 17.54 -3.07 -16.69
C ALA A 1 17.12 -1.84 -15.87
N LEU A 2 15.83 -1.49 -15.80
CA LEU A 2 15.37 -0.25 -15.14
C LEU A 2 15.63 -0.18 -13.62
N GLN A 3 15.35 -1.25 -12.86
CA GLN A 3 15.62 -1.29 -11.41
C GLN A 3 17.11 -1.39 -11.07
N TYR A 4 17.93 -2.00 -11.95
CA TYR A 4 19.38 -2.13 -11.73
C TYR A 4 20.13 -0.83 -12.02
N ALA A 5 19.57 0.03 -12.87
CA ALA A 5 20.12 1.34 -13.19
C ALA A 5 19.69 2.43 -12.19
N ASP A 6 18.81 2.12 -11.24
CA ASP A 6 18.41 3.05 -10.20
C ASP A 6 19.38 2.98 -9.01
N SER A 7 19.86 4.15 -8.57
CA SER A 7 20.83 4.28 -7.47
C SER A 7 20.19 4.74 -6.15
N GLY A 8 18.86 4.77 -6.09
CA GLY A 8 18.11 5.13 -4.89
C GLY A 8 17.98 3.97 -3.91
N GLU A 9 17.94 4.28 -2.60
CA GLU A 9 17.69 3.29 -1.54
C GLU A 9 16.20 3.00 -1.33
N ASN A 10 15.32 3.79 -1.95
CA ASN A 10 13.88 3.66 -1.80
C ASN A 10 13.34 2.46 -2.61
N PRO A 11 12.37 1.70 -2.08
CA PRO A 11 11.86 0.51 -2.73
C PRO A 11 11.05 0.85 -3.99
N ILE A 12 11.43 0.26 -5.14
CA ILE A 12 10.64 0.29 -6.38
C ILE A 12 9.85 -1.01 -6.49
N LEU A 13 8.54 -0.94 -6.29
CA LEU A 13 7.66 -2.11 -6.29
C LEU A 13 6.71 -2.10 -7.49
N LEU A 14 6.46 -3.28 -8.07
CA LEU A 14 5.42 -3.51 -9.06
C LEU A 14 4.35 -4.42 -8.45
N ARG A 15 3.12 -3.90 -8.34
CA ARG A 15 1.96 -4.71 -7.97
C ARG A 15 1.25 -5.20 -9.23
N VAL A 16 1.12 -6.51 -9.38
CA VAL A 16 0.35 -7.13 -10.47
C VAL A 16 -0.88 -7.82 -9.87
N ASP A 17 -2.07 -7.41 -10.32
CA ASP A 17 -3.34 -8.00 -9.86
C ASP A 17 -3.82 -9.06 -10.87
N THR A 18 -4.12 -10.26 -10.39
CA THR A 18 -4.59 -11.34 -11.27
C THR A 18 -6.10 -11.19 -11.52
N LYS A 19 -6.54 -11.37 -12.76
CA LYS A 19 -7.97 -11.28 -13.18
C LYS A 19 -8.56 -9.86 -13.11
N ALA A 20 -7.75 -8.81 -13.07
CA ALA A 20 -8.19 -7.44 -13.30
C ALA A 20 -7.82 -7.01 -14.75
N GLY A 21 -8.80 -6.53 -15.52
CA GLY A 21 -8.58 -5.96 -16.85
C GLY A 21 -8.11 -4.50 -16.80
N HIS A 22 -8.34 -3.73 -17.87
CA HIS A 22 -8.01 -2.29 -18.00
C HIS A 22 -8.77 -1.33 -17.04
N GLY A 23 -9.35 -1.85 -15.96
CA GLY A 23 -10.09 -1.09 -14.95
C GLY A 23 -11.61 -1.18 -15.08
N HIS A 24 -12.16 -1.26 -16.30
CA HIS A 24 -13.60 -1.43 -16.51
C HIS A 24 -14.06 -2.82 -16.04
N GLY A 25 -14.95 -2.85 -15.04
CA GLY A 25 -15.47 -4.09 -14.46
C GLY A 25 -14.66 -4.67 -13.30
N LYS A 26 -13.68 -3.93 -12.76
CA LYS A 26 -12.95 -4.36 -11.55
C LYS A 26 -13.92 -4.47 -10.36
N PRO A 27 -14.04 -5.63 -9.68
CA PRO A 27 -14.90 -5.78 -8.51
C PRO A 27 -14.58 -4.75 -7.43
N THR A 28 -15.59 -4.27 -6.71
CA THR A 28 -15.40 -3.28 -5.63
C THR A 28 -14.41 -3.77 -4.58
N SER A 29 -14.43 -5.05 -4.23
CA SER A 29 -13.45 -5.67 -3.31
C SER A 29 -12.01 -5.47 -3.80
N LYS A 30 -11.77 -5.72 -5.09
CA LYS A 30 -10.46 -5.55 -5.72
C LYS A 30 -10.01 -4.09 -5.78
N ARG A 31 -10.95 -3.14 -5.84
CA ARG A 31 -10.65 -1.71 -5.73
C ARG A 31 -10.26 -1.34 -4.31
N ILE A 32 -10.94 -1.87 -3.30
CA ILE A 32 -10.61 -1.65 -1.89
C ILE A 32 -9.21 -2.19 -1.57
N GLU A 33 -8.88 -3.41 -2.03
CA GLU A 33 -7.54 -3.99 -1.91
C GLU A 33 -6.47 -3.11 -2.60
N GLU A 34 -6.78 -2.50 -3.75
CA GLU A 34 -5.90 -1.54 -4.43
C GLU A 34 -5.60 -0.30 -3.59
N TYR A 35 -6.65 0.37 -3.13
CA TYR A 35 -6.46 1.56 -2.32
C TYR A 35 -5.79 1.26 -0.98
N ALA A 36 -6.11 0.12 -0.35
CA ALA A 36 -5.48 -0.30 0.90
C ALA A 36 -3.96 -0.44 0.74
N ASP A 37 -3.49 -1.12 -0.30
CA ASP A 37 -2.05 -1.30 -0.56
C ASP A 37 -1.36 0.03 -0.89
N ILE A 38 -2.01 0.91 -1.66
CA ILE A 38 -1.46 2.24 -1.99
C ILE A 38 -1.26 3.06 -0.71
N TYR A 39 -2.30 3.17 0.14
CA TYR A 39 -2.19 3.97 1.36
C TYR A 39 -1.22 3.35 2.37
N ALA A 40 -1.21 2.03 2.52
CA ALA A 40 -0.24 1.35 3.38
C ALA A 40 1.20 1.60 2.94
N PHE A 41 1.47 1.56 1.63
CA PHE A 41 2.79 1.87 1.08
C PHE A 41 3.17 3.34 1.35
N LEU A 42 2.26 4.28 1.11
CA LEU A 42 2.50 5.70 1.36
C LEU A 42 2.80 5.98 2.83
N PHE A 43 1.99 5.45 3.75
CA PHE A 43 2.23 5.62 5.19
C PHE A 43 3.61 5.08 5.60
N LYS A 44 3.99 3.93 5.06
CA LYS A 44 5.30 3.32 5.35
C LYS A 44 6.47 4.12 4.77
N VAL A 45 6.40 4.55 3.51
CA VAL A 45 7.52 5.24 2.83
C VAL A 45 7.66 6.69 3.29
N LEU A 46 6.55 7.37 3.60
CA LEU A 46 6.56 8.75 4.08
C LEU A 46 6.68 8.87 5.60
N ASN A 47 6.74 7.74 6.31
CA ASN A 47 6.75 7.69 7.77
C ASN A 47 5.59 8.46 8.41
N ILE A 48 4.38 8.27 7.88
CA ILE A 48 3.15 8.89 8.36
C ILE A 48 2.42 7.88 9.24
N GLU A 49 2.17 8.23 10.50
CA GLU A 49 1.28 7.45 11.35
C GLU A 49 -0.19 7.74 11.00
N PRO A 50 -0.99 6.72 10.66
CA PRO A 50 -2.40 6.91 10.38
C PRO A 50 -3.17 7.27 11.66
N VAL A 51 -4.00 8.31 11.57
CA VAL A 51 -4.91 8.69 12.66
C VAL A 51 -6.17 7.83 12.55
N TYR A 52 -6.39 6.99 13.54
CA TYR A 52 -7.64 6.25 13.69
C TYR A 52 -8.58 7.04 14.60
N PRO A 53 -9.87 7.22 14.23
CA PRO A 53 -10.84 7.79 15.15
C PRO A 53 -10.97 6.88 16.38
N GLU A 54 -11.15 7.50 17.54
CA GLU A 54 -11.28 6.76 18.80
C GLU A 54 -12.40 5.71 18.71
N GLY A 55 -12.11 4.51 19.22
CA GLY A 55 -13.03 3.37 19.19
C GLY A 55 -12.82 2.38 18.02
N ILE A 56 -11.92 2.67 17.07
CA ILE A 56 -11.49 1.71 16.04
C ILE A 56 -10.05 1.26 16.33
N ALA A 57 -9.86 0.45 17.36
CA ALA A 57 -8.58 -0.21 17.61
C ALA A 57 -8.43 -1.39 16.64
N VAL A 58 -7.85 -1.16 15.46
CA VAL A 58 -7.27 -2.25 14.67
C VAL A 58 -5.90 -2.51 15.29
N GLY A 59 -5.69 -3.71 15.82
CA GLY A 59 -4.55 -4.11 16.66
C GLY A 59 -3.17 -4.07 16.02
N LEU A 60 -2.76 -2.92 15.50
CA LEU A 60 -1.37 -2.60 15.21
C LEU A 60 -0.80 -2.01 16.49
N SER A 61 -0.32 -2.89 17.37
CA SER A 61 0.55 -2.46 18.46
C SER A 61 1.78 -1.79 17.83
N ASN A 62 1.94 -0.49 18.05
CA ASN A 62 3.22 0.19 17.83
C ASN A 62 4.23 -0.42 18.80
N GLY A 63 4.89 -1.48 18.35
CA GLY A 63 6.04 -2.06 19.02
C GLY A 63 7.19 -1.07 18.92
N THR A 64 7.28 -0.16 19.89
CA THR A 64 8.53 0.48 20.24
C THR A 64 9.46 -0.57 20.83
N LYS A 65 10.34 -1.10 19.97
CA LYS A 65 11.73 -1.41 20.33
C LYS A 65 12.64 -1.03 19.17
#